data_AF-A0A6H5J076-F1
#
_entry.id   AF-A0A6H5J076-F1
#
_cell.length_a   1.000
_cell.length_b   1.000
_cell.length_c   1.000
_cell.angle_alpha   90.00
_cell.angle_beta   90.00
_cell.angle_gamma   90.00
#
_symmetry.space_group_name_H-M   'P 1'
#
loop_
_entity.id
_entity.type
_entity.pdbx_description
1 polymer ?
#
loop_
_entity_poly.entity_id
_entity_poly.type
_entity_poly.pdbx_seq_one_letter_code
_entity_poly.pdbx_strand_id
1 'polypeptide(L)'
;MDTTGLKLTLFQYQTCPFCCKVRTLLDFYGISYDIVEVDPVLRKEISWSRYRKVPILLAEVDNKYQPLYDSSMIMSIIASYLHDKSISLTELSKYYPILSIHDESGKFKHEVVNKYFLMYQNNIPEDRKLHDIVEERKWRKWTDDVFVHMLSPNVYRTLGEAYQTFNWFSEVGHWNEYFPAWEKAIMINVGAIAMWLISKQLKKRHHLKDNVRQSFYDEINVWMREVKSSGGPFKGGSNPDLSDLAVYGVLKSIEGCEAFKDALEHTNFGQWFYAVKEKVDSHAGSVYLSN
;
A
#
# COMPACT_ATOMS: atom_id res chain seq x y z
N MET A 1 -18.13 8.50 12.52
CA MET A 1 -17.64 7.78 13.72
C MET A 1 -17.51 6.32 13.32
N ASP A 2 -16.44 5.65 13.72
CA ASP A 2 -16.19 4.24 13.41
C ASP A 2 -17.25 3.34 14.07
N THR A 3 -17.93 2.52 13.27
CA THR A 3 -18.99 1.59 13.70
C THR A 3 -18.57 0.13 13.65
N THR A 4 -17.32 -0.17 13.27
CA THR A 4 -16.87 -1.55 13.07
C THR A 4 -16.62 -2.31 14.36
N GLY A 5 -16.37 -1.59 15.47
CA GLY A 5 -15.98 -2.20 16.75
C GLY A 5 -14.60 -2.86 16.72
N LEU A 6 -13.84 -2.71 15.63
CA LEU A 6 -12.49 -3.23 15.51
C LEU A 6 -11.53 -2.38 16.35
N LYS A 7 -10.64 -3.06 17.07
CA LYS A 7 -9.47 -2.44 17.68
C LYS A 7 -8.24 -2.87 16.91
N LEU A 8 -7.63 -1.93 16.20
CA LEU A 8 -6.55 -2.19 15.26
C LEU A 8 -5.30 -1.42 15.64
N THR A 9 -4.14 -2.08 15.56
CA THR A 9 -2.83 -1.43 15.70
C THR A 9 -1.98 -1.74 14.47
N LEU A 10 -1.59 -0.70 13.73
CA LEU A 10 -0.80 -0.79 12.51
C LEU A 10 0.68 -0.52 12.80
N PHE A 11 1.50 -1.56 12.67
CA PHE A 11 2.96 -1.45 12.65
C PHE A 11 3.41 -1.08 11.23
N GLN A 12 4.01 0.09 11.06
CA GLN A 12 4.32 0.62 9.73
C GLN A 12 5.66 1.37 9.63
N TYR A 13 6.01 1.70 8.39
CA TYR A 13 6.81 2.89 8.09
C TYR A 13 5.92 3.92 7.39
N GLN A 14 5.93 5.15 7.85
CA GLN A 14 5.05 6.21 7.36
C GLN A 14 5.18 6.51 5.86
N THR A 15 6.36 6.33 5.26
CA THR A 15 6.59 6.57 3.82
C THR A 15 6.66 5.29 2.99
N CYS A 16 6.32 4.14 3.57
CA CYS A 16 6.33 2.87 2.83
C CYS A 16 5.05 2.70 2.00
N PRO A 17 5.15 2.41 0.68
CA PRO A 17 3.97 2.25 -0.19
C PRO A 17 3.01 1.16 0.29
N PHE A 18 3.54 0.05 0.83
CA PHE A 18 2.71 -1.03 1.36
C PHE A 18 1.94 -0.62 2.61
N CYS A 19 2.51 0.25 3.45
CA CYS A 19 1.84 0.76 4.65
C CYS A 19 0.80 1.82 4.27
N CYS A 20 1.12 2.72 3.34
CA CYS A 20 0.19 3.70 2.78
C CYS A 20 -1.05 3.01 2.20
N LYS A 21 -0.93 1.87 1.51
CA LYS A 21 -2.09 1.09 1.05
C LYS A 21 -3.05 0.70 2.17
N VAL A 22 -2.53 0.20 3.29
CA VAL A 22 -3.35 -0.21 4.43
C VAL A 22 -4.00 1.01 5.07
N ARG A 23 -3.26 2.10 5.28
CA ARG A 23 -3.83 3.36 5.79
C ARG A 23 -4.91 3.90 4.89
N THR A 24 -4.65 4.00 3.59
CA THR A 24 -5.66 4.42 2.60
C THR A 24 -6.96 3.63 2.74
N LEU A 25 -6.89 2.31 2.93
CA LEU A 25 -8.09 1.50 3.11
C LEU A 25 -8.82 1.86 4.41
N LEU A 26 -8.11 1.87 5.53
CA LEU A 26 -8.69 2.16 6.85
C LEU A 26 -9.28 3.57 6.88
N ASP A 27 -8.54 4.55 6.37
CA ASP A 27 -8.95 5.94 6.21
C ASP A 27 -10.18 6.02 5.30
N PHE A 28 -10.20 5.38 4.13
CA PHE A 28 -11.36 5.43 3.23
C PHE A 28 -12.66 4.95 3.90
N TYR A 29 -12.59 3.89 4.71
CA TYR A 29 -13.75 3.38 5.45
C TYR A 29 -14.00 4.11 6.78
N GLY A 30 -13.10 4.99 7.22
CA GLY A 30 -13.21 5.69 8.51
C GLY A 30 -13.04 4.76 9.71
N ILE A 31 -12.23 3.70 9.56
CA ILE A 31 -11.91 2.75 10.64
C ILE A 31 -10.81 3.36 11.50
N SER A 32 -10.98 3.29 12.82
CA SER A 32 -10.02 3.78 13.80
C SER A 32 -8.89 2.77 13.99
N TYR A 33 -7.66 3.25 14.07
CA TYR A 33 -6.49 2.42 14.31
C TYR A 33 -5.38 3.22 15.00
N ASP A 34 -4.63 2.53 15.84
CA ASP A 34 -3.40 3.04 16.43
C ASP A 34 -2.22 2.79 15.50
N ILE A 35 -1.22 3.67 15.53
CA ILE A 35 0.01 3.53 14.75
C ILE A 35 1.16 3.22 15.69
N VAL A 36 1.96 2.21 15.31
CA VAL A 36 3.29 1.96 15.87
C VAL A 36 4.31 2.14 14.75
N GLU A 37 5.07 3.23 14.80
CA GLU A 37 6.16 3.45 13.85
C GLU A 37 7.31 2.50 14.19
N VAL A 38 7.71 1.69 13.21
CA VAL A 38 8.77 0.69 13.39
C VAL A 38 10.12 1.32 13.07
N ASP A 39 11.12 1.06 13.90
CA ASP A 39 12.50 1.45 13.60
C ASP A 39 13.01 0.64 12.39
N PRO A 40 13.36 1.27 11.26
CA PRO A 40 13.78 0.55 10.06
C PRO A 40 15.12 -0.20 10.22
N VAL A 41 15.95 0.23 11.18
CA VAL A 41 17.26 -0.31 11.50
C VAL A 41 17.13 -1.47 12.49
N LEU A 42 16.57 -1.23 13.67
CA LEU A 42 16.54 -2.22 14.76
C LEU A 42 15.29 -3.10 14.74
N ARG A 43 14.16 -2.59 14.24
CA ARG A 43 12.86 -3.29 14.11
C ARG A 43 12.42 -3.99 15.39
N LYS A 44 12.69 -3.39 16.56
CA LYS A 44 12.40 -3.98 17.88
C LYS A 44 10.90 -4.12 18.12
N GLU A 45 10.12 -3.22 17.56
CA GLU A 45 8.67 -3.13 17.68
C GLU A 45 7.97 -4.34 17.07
N ILE A 46 8.60 -4.98 16.08
CA ILE A 46 8.12 -6.20 15.44
C ILE A 46 8.96 -7.43 15.81
N SER A 47 9.80 -7.33 16.86
CA SER A 47 10.70 -8.40 17.32
C SER A 47 9.98 -9.67 17.79
N TRP A 48 8.72 -9.54 18.19
CA TRP A 48 7.82 -10.64 18.56
C TRP A 48 7.29 -11.45 17.37
N SER A 49 7.28 -10.88 16.15
CA SER A 49 6.71 -11.52 14.96
C SER A 49 7.76 -12.31 14.18
N ARG A 50 7.40 -13.52 13.71
CA ARG A 50 8.25 -14.25 12.74
C ARG A 50 8.33 -13.53 11.38
N TYR A 51 7.30 -12.74 11.05
CA TYR A 51 7.27 -11.91 9.86
C TYR A 51 8.00 -10.58 10.14
N ARG A 52 9.18 -10.40 9.53
CA ARG A 52 10.10 -9.28 9.78
C ARG A 52 9.94 -8.11 8.80
N LYS A 53 8.73 -7.91 8.27
CA LYS A 53 8.40 -6.83 7.32
C LYS A 53 7.16 -6.07 7.81
N VAL A 54 7.00 -4.84 7.34
CA VAL A 54 5.81 -4.01 7.54
C VAL A 54 5.03 -3.86 6.21
N PRO A 55 3.72 -3.61 6.24
CA PRO A 55 2.88 -3.45 7.42
C PRO A 55 2.56 -4.77 8.15
N ILE A 56 2.31 -4.68 9.45
CA ILE A 56 1.63 -5.71 10.25
C ILE A 56 0.43 -5.04 10.91
N LEU A 57 -0.78 -5.54 10.68
CA LEU A 57 -1.98 -5.04 11.34
C LEU A 57 -2.37 -6.03 12.44
N LEU A 58 -2.34 -5.58 13.69
CA LEU A 58 -2.74 -6.39 14.84
C LEU A 58 -4.20 -6.07 15.17
N ALA A 59 -5.08 -7.07 15.12
CA ALA A 59 -6.47 -6.92 15.50
C ALA A 59 -6.75 -7.60 16.85
N GLU A 60 -7.41 -6.90 17.77
CA GLU A 60 -7.93 -7.50 19.00
C GLU A 60 -9.31 -8.12 18.72
N VAL A 61 -9.41 -9.45 18.83
CA VAL A 61 -10.62 -10.24 18.58
C VAL A 61 -10.78 -11.23 19.72
N ASP A 62 -11.95 -11.25 20.38
CA ASP A 62 -12.26 -12.15 21.51
C ASP A 62 -11.19 -12.16 22.63
N ASN A 63 -10.69 -10.98 23.01
CA ASN A 63 -9.59 -10.78 23.97
C ASN A 63 -8.27 -11.47 23.56
N LYS A 64 -8.07 -11.76 22.28
CA LYS A 64 -6.84 -12.29 21.70
C LYS A 64 -6.34 -11.36 20.60
N TYR A 65 -5.05 -11.43 20.32
CA TYR A 65 -4.42 -10.67 19.24
C TYR A 65 -4.23 -11.54 18.00
N GLN A 66 -4.83 -11.11 16.90
CA GLN A 66 -4.68 -11.72 15.58
C GLN A 66 -3.78 -10.84 14.70
N PRO A 67 -2.51 -11.21 14.47
CA PRO A 67 -1.67 -10.49 13.53
C PRO A 67 -2.06 -10.83 12.09
N LEU A 68 -2.21 -9.78 11.28
CA LEU A 68 -2.43 -9.84 9.84
C LEU A 68 -1.19 -9.29 9.14
N TYR A 69 -0.69 -10.01 8.15
CA TYR A 69 0.55 -9.71 7.45
C TYR A 69 0.27 -9.37 5.99
N ASP A 70 1.24 -8.79 5.28
CA ASP A 70 1.15 -8.40 3.87
C ASP A 70 0.03 -7.37 3.58
N SER A 71 0.40 -6.24 2.97
CA SER A 71 -0.57 -5.15 2.72
C SER A 71 -1.81 -5.60 1.93
N SER A 72 -1.66 -6.50 0.96
CA SER A 72 -2.77 -6.94 0.12
C SER A 72 -3.66 -7.97 0.83
N MET A 73 -3.08 -8.87 1.63
CA MET A 73 -3.84 -9.74 2.52
C MET A 73 -4.63 -8.93 3.54
N ILE A 74 -4.00 -7.95 4.20
CA ILE A 74 -4.69 -7.05 5.14
C ILE A 74 -5.88 -6.38 4.44
N MET A 75 -5.67 -5.80 3.25
CA MET A 75 -6.75 -5.18 2.50
C MET A 75 -7.89 -6.16 2.18
N SER A 76 -7.56 -7.38 1.77
CA SER A 76 -8.55 -8.40 1.43
C SER A 76 -9.35 -8.88 2.65
N ILE A 77 -8.68 -9.07 3.79
CA ILE A 77 -9.34 -9.50 5.02
C ILE A 77 -10.27 -8.42 5.54
N ILE A 78 -9.81 -7.17 5.62
CA ILE A 78 -10.66 -6.06 6.07
C ILE A 78 -11.85 -5.89 5.13
N ALA A 79 -11.65 -5.86 3.81
CA ALA A 79 -12.75 -5.74 2.86
C ALA A 79 -13.74 -6.93 2.94
N SER A 80 -13.26 -8.16 3.15
CA SER A 80 -14.13 -9.33 3.34
C SER A 80 -14.93 -9.25 4.64
N TYR A 81 -14.30 -8.77 5.72
CA TYR A 81 -14.98 -8.53 7.00
C TYR A 81 -16.05 -7.45 6.91
N LEU A 82 -15.77 -6.36 6.18
CA LEU A 82 -16.74 -5.28 6.00
C LEU A 82 -17.95 -5.73 5.17
N HIS A 83 -17.75 -6.68 4.26
CA HIS A 83 -18.83 -7.31 3.49
C HIS A 83 -19.69 -8.22 4.36
N ASP A 84 -19.07 -9.06 5.18
CA ASP A 84 -19.78 -9.95 6.10
C ASP A 84 -19.12 -9.93 7.49
N LYS A 85 -19.68 -9.07 8.36
CA LYS A 85 -19.23 -8.86 9.74
C LYS A 85 -19.51 -10.07 10.64
N SER A 86 -20.26 -11.09 10.19
CA SER A 86 -20.53 -12.30 10.97
C SER A 86 -19.33 -13.22 11.08
N ILE A 87 -18.38 -13.10 10.15
CA ILE A 87 -17.16 -13.90 10.10
C ILE A 87 -16.04 -13.14 10.82
N SER A 88 -15.45 -13.75 11.85
CA SER A 88 -14.35 -13.12 12.60
C SER A 88 -13.09 -12.92 11.75
N LEU A 89 -12.29 -11.89 12.04
CA LEU A 89 -10.98 -11.70 11.39
C LEU A 89 -10.04 -12.90 11.58
N THR A 90 -10.15 -13.60 12.72
CA THR A 90 -9.40 -14.83 13.01
C THR A 90 -9.78 -15.93 12.03
N GLU A 91 -11.07 -16.11 11.73
CA GLU A 91 -11.54 -17.08 10.76
C GLU A 91 -11.15 -16.69 9.34
N LEU A 92 -11.35 -15.42 8.96
CA LEU A 92 -10.95 -14.92 7.64
C LEU A 92 -9.45 -15.13 7.38
N SER A 93 -8.59 -14.93 8.38
CA SER A 93 -7.14 -15.10 8.23
C SER A 93 -6.73 -16.50 7.77
N LYS A 94 -7.55 -17.53 8.06
CA LYS A 94 -7.28 -18.92 7.66
C LYS A 94 -7.37 -19.13 6.15
N TYR A 95 -8.12 -18.29 5.43
CA TYR A 95 -8.22 -18.37 3.97
C TYR A 95 -7.01 -17.79 3.22
N TYR A 96 -6.06 -17.19 3.96
CA TYR A 96 -4.85 -16.57 3.44
C TYR A 96 -3.59 -17.23 4.03
N PRO A 97 -3.36 -18.53 3.79
CA PRO A 97 -2.22 -19.21 4.36
C PRO A 97 -0.90 -18.66 3.82
N ILE A 98 0.10 -18.55 4.71
CA ILE A 98 1.46 -18.16 4.36
C ILE A 98 2.25 -19.41 4.03
N LEU A 99 2.60 -19.58 2.75
CA LEU A 99 3.41 -20.69 2.27
C LEU A 99 4.88 -20.31 2.18
N SER A 100 5.74 -21.27 2.45
CA SER A 100 7.17 -21.20 2.23
C SER A 100 7.52 -21.84 0.90
N ILE A 101 7.91 -21.02 -0.07
CA ILE A 101 8.25 -21.46 -1.42
C ILE A 101 9.70 -21.08 -1.76
N HIS A 102 10.34 -21.87 -2.62
CA HIS A 102 11.57 -21.45 -3.28
C HIS A 102 11.19 -20.80 -4.60
N ASP A 103 11.80 -19.66 -4.94
CA ASP A 103 11.62 -19.08 -6.26
C ASP A 103 12.42 -19.83 -7.34
N GLU A 104 12.25 -19.41 -8.59
CA GLU A 104 12.98 -19.96 -9.75
C GLU A 104 14.52 -19.88 -9.60
N SER A 105 15.03 -19.02 -8.72
CA SER A 105 16.45 -18.89 -8.41
C SER A 105 16.88 -19.69 -7.16
N GLY A 106 15.98 -20.51 -6.60
CA GLY A 106 16.23 -21.30 -5.39
C GLY A 106 16.20 -20.48 -4.09
N LYS A 107 15.76 -19.23 -4.13
CA LYS A 107 15.67 -18.36 -2.95
C LYS A 107 14.38 -18.61 -2.20
N PHE A 108 14.50 -18.88 -0.90
CA PHE A 108 13.36 -19.05 -0.01
C PHE A 108 12.55 -17.76 0.14
N LYS A 109 11.22 -17.86 -0.01
CA LYS A 109 10.25 -16.78 0.10
C LYS A 109 9.02 -17.24 0.86
N HIS A 110 8.46 -16.35 1.65
CA HIS A 110 7.10 -16.51 2.18
C HIS A 110 6.13 -15.79 1.25
N GLU A 111 5.10 -16.50 0.80
CA GLU A 111 4.04 -15.96 -0.05
C GLU A 111 2.69 -16.17 0.61
N VAL A 112 1.85 -15.14 0.60
CA VAL A 112 0.48 -15.24 1.10
C VAL A 112 -0.42 -15.66 -0.05
N VAL A 113 -1.01 -16.84 0.07
CA VAL A 113 -1.96 -17.37 -0.92
C VAL A 113 -3.26 -16.58 -0.83
N ASN A 114 -3.95 -16.43 -1.96
CA ASN A 114 -5.23 -15.73 -2.05
C ASN A 114 -5.21 -14.25 -1.66
N LYS A 115 -4.04 -13.60 -1.47
CA LYS A 115 -3.96 -12.22 -0.97
C LYS A 115 -4.73 -11.15 -1.75
N TYR A 116 -5.16 -11.44 -2.98
CA TYR A 116 -6.00 -10.54 -3.80
C TYR A 116 -7.47 -11.03 -3.96
N PHE A 117 -7.88 -12.07 -3.23
CA PHE A 117 -9.23 -12.62 -3.25
C PHE A 117 -10.02 -12.09 -2.06
N LEU A 118 -11.25 -11.68 -2.28
CA LEU A 118 -12.22 -11.39 -1.24
C LEU A 118 -13.05 -12.64 -0.96
N MET A 119 -13.30 -12.93 0.31
CA MET A 119 -13.99 -14.13 0.76
C MET A 119 -15.48 -13.84 0.91
N TYR A 120 -16.24 -13.97 -0.18
CA TYR A 120 -17.69 -13.70 -0.18
C TYR A 120 -18.56 -14.84 0.35
N GLN A 121 -17.99 -16.01 0.69
CA GLN A 121 -18.71 -17.19 1.20
C GLN A 121 -20.05 -17.52 0.48
N ASN A 122 -20.08 -17.39 -0.85
CA ASN A 122 -21.24 -17.57 -1.75
C ASN A 122 -22.29 -16.45 -1.77
N ASN A 123 -22.08 -15.35 -1.05
CA ASN A 123 -22.90 -14.15 -1.08
C ASN A 123 -22.15 -13.03 -1.81
N ILE A 124 -22.10 -13.10 -3.15
CA ILE A 124 -21.52 -12.03 -3.97
C ILE A 124 -22.48 -10.83 -3.92
N PRO A 125 -22.00 -9.60 -3.65
CA PRO A 125 -22.84 -8.40 -3.68
C PRO A 125 -23.62 -8.31 -5.00
N GLU A 126 -24.93 -8.07 -4.94
CA GLU A 126 -25.81 -7.98 -6.13
C GLU A 126 -25.38 -6.87 -7.11
N ASP A 127 -24.73 -5.82 -6.58
CA ASP A 127 -24.20 -4.69 -7.33
C ASP A 127 -22.83 -4.95 -7.97
N ARG A 128 -22.15 -6.06 -7.62
CA ARG A 128 -20.85 -6.44 -8.20
C ARG A 128 -20.97 -7.55 -9.23
N LYS A 129 -20.54 -7.25 -10.45
CA LYS A 129 -20.38 -8.27 -11.50
C LYS A 129 -19.08 -9.04 -11.30
N LEU A 130 -19.07 -10.32 -11.68
CA LEU A 130 -17.87 -11.17 -11.65
C LEU A 130 -16.68 -10.54 -12.38
N HIS A 131 -16.94 -9.87 -13.51
CA HIS A 131 -15.94 -9.13 -14.28
C HIS A 131 -15.22 -8.08 -13.42
N ASP A 132 -15.95 -7.30 -12.63
CA ASP A 132 -15.39 -6.20 -11.83
C ASP A 132 -14.51 -6.74 -10.70
N ILE A 133 -14.92 -7.86 -10.09
CA ILE A 133 -14.11 -8.58 -9.07
C ILE A 133 -12.79 -9.09 -9.68
N VAL A 134 -12.82 -9.60 -10.90
CA VAL A 134 -11.63 -10.10 -11.60
C VAL A 134 -10.70 -8.94 -11.99
N GLU A 135 -11.25 -7.83 -12.48
CA GLU A 135 -10.46 -6.66 -12.84
C GLU A 135 -9.85 -5.98 -11.60
N GLU A 136 -10.60 -5.79 -10.52
CA GLU A 136 -10.06 -5.26 -9.25
C GLU A 136 -8.87 -6.12 -8.78
N ARG A 137 -9.00 -7.45 -8.81
CA ARG A 137 -7.93 -8.38 -8.44
C ARG A 137 -6.69 -8.20 -9.32
N LYS A 138 -6.88 -8.12 -10.64
CA LYS A 138 -5.81 -7.93 -11.62
C LYS A 138 -5.04 -6.64 -11.34
N TRP A 139 -5.72 -5.54 -11.07
CA TRP A 139 -5.08 -4.24 -10.85
C TRP A 139 -4.43 -4.12 -9.47
N ARG A 140 -4.98 -4.75 -8.44
CA ARG A 140 -4.30 -4.91 -7.14
C ARG A 140 -3.00 -5.70 -7.28
N LYS A 141 -3.00 -6.77 -8.09
CA LYS A 141 -1.80 -7.54 -8.40
C LYS A 141 -0.78 -6.72 -9.20
N TRP A 142 -1.21 -6.03 -10.25
CA TRP A 142 -0.34 -5.14 -11.04
C TRP A 142 0.31 -4.05 -10.18
N THR A 143 -0.42 -3.50 -9.20
CA THR A 143 0.10 -2.50 -8.27
C THR A 143 1.35 -3.01 -7.53
N ASP A 144 1.27 -4.23 -7.00
CA ASP A 144 2.33 -4.84 -6.19
C ASP A 144 3.46 -5.45 -7.03
N ASP A 145 3.14 -6.00 -8.20
CA ASP A 145 4.08 -6.77 -9.02
C ASP A 145 4.79 -5.90 -10.08
N VAL A 146 4.20 -4.75 -10.43
CA VAL A 146 4.71 -3.86 -11.50
C VAL A 146 4.88 -2.45 -10.98
N PHE A 147 3.80 -1.82 -10.54
CA PHE A 147 3.78 -0.37 -10.36
C PHE A 147 4.68 0.12 -9.22
N VAL A 148 4.70 -0.60 -8.09
CA VAL A 148 5.57 -0.26 -6.95
C VAL A 148 7.05 -0.24 -7.33
N HIS A 149 7.46 -1.03 -8.34
CA HIS A 149 8.84 -1.08 -8.82
C HIS A 149 9.25 0.14 -9.64
N MET A 150 8.29 0.99 -10.03
CA MET A 150 8.56 2.28 -10.66
C MET A 150 9.04 3.33 -9.64
N LEU A 151 8.62 3.23 -8.38
CA LEU A 151 8.85 4.29 -7.37
C LEU A 151 10.32 4.47 -7.04
N SER A 152 10.99 3.43 -6.51
CA SER A 152 12.37 3.56 -6.01
C SER A 152 13.36 4.06 -7.08
N PRO A 153 13.36 3.52 -8.32
CA PRO A 153 14.18 4.06 -9.41
C PRO A 153 13.89 5.54 -9.74
N ASN A 154 12.66 5.99 -9.51
CA ASN A 154 12.24 7.36 -9.78
C ASN A 154 12.57 8.33 -8.64
N VAL A 155 12.28 8.01 -7.38
CA VAL A 155 12.57 8.93 -6.26
C VAL A 155 14.05 8.97 -5.89
N TYR A 156 14.84 7.96 -6.29
CA TYR A 156 16.28 7.89 -6.05
C TYR A 156 17.09 7.94 -7.35
N ARG A 157 16.59 8.61 -8.39
CA ARG A 157 17.20 8.64 -9.74
C ARG A 157 18.57 9.32 -9.72
N THR A 158 18.64 10.48 -9.08
CA THR A 158 19.87 11.25 -8.87
C THR A 158 20.21 11.30 -7.39
N LEU A 159 21.46 11.65 -7.05
CA LEU A 159 21.86 11.78 -5.65
C LEU A 159 21.09 12.92 -4.96
N GLY A 160 20.86 14.03 -5.66
CA GLY A 160 20.08 15.17 -5.16
C GLY A 160 18.63 14.77 -4.85
N GLU A 161 17.96 14.08 -5.78
CA GLU A 161 16.61 13.52 -5.54
C GLU A 161 16.60 12.56 -4.36
N ALA A 162 17.63 11.71 -4.22
CA ALA A 162 17.68 10.79 -3.09
C ALA A 162 17.75 11.50 -1.73
N TYR A 163 18.59 12.54 -1.61
CA TYR A 163 18.62 13.36 -0.40
C TYR A 163 17.30 14.10 -0.16
N GLN A 164 16.69 14.65 -1.22
CA GLN A 164 15.38 15.30 -1.12
C GLN A 164 14.32 14.32 -0.58
N THR A 165 14.27 13.10 -1.12
CA THR A 165 13.35 12.06 -0.68
C THR A 165 13.57 11.66 0.77
N PHE A 166 14.82 11.46 1.21
CA PHE A 166 15.11 11.12 2.61
C PHE A 166 14.80 12.26 3.58
N ASN A 167 15.01 13.52 3.17
CA ASN A 167 14.60 14.68 3.97
C ASN A 167 13.08 14.76 4.10
N TRP A 168 12.35 14.57 3.00
CA TRP A 168 10.89 14.51 3.03
C TRP A 168 10.36 13.34 3.87
N PHE A 169 10.98 12.16 3.78
CA PHE A 169 10.65 11.00 4.63
C PHE A 169 10.89 11.30 6.10
N SER A 170 11.98 11.99 6.43
CA SER A 170 12.28 12.38 7.79
C SER A 170 11.26 13.37 8.35
N GLU A 171 10.75 14.27 7.53
CA GLU A 171 9.75 15.26 7.91
C GLU A 171 8.39 14.61 8.11
N VAL A 172 7.86 13.93 7.09
CA VAL A 172 6.53 13.29 7.13
C VAL A 172 6.48 12.10 8.09
N GLY A 173 7.59 11.39 8.25
CA GLY A 173 7.73 10.30 9.22
C GLY A 173 7.97 10.77 10.65
N HIS A 174 8.01 12.08 10.91
CA HIS A 174 8.28 12.64 12.24
C HIS A 174 9.53 12.04 12.90
N TRP A 175 10.59 11.76 12.13
CA TRP A 175 11.77 11.04 12.63
C TRP A 175 12.48 11.76 13.78
N ASN A 176 12.27 13.07 13.94
CA ASN A 176 12.78 13.83 15.09
C ASN A 176 12.14 13.39 16.42
N GLU A 177 10.93 12.83 16.38
CA GLU A 177 10.19 12.38 17.57
C GLU A 177 10.59 10.95 17.96
N TYR A 178 10.98 10.13 16.96
CA TYR A 178 11.30 8.72 17.16
C TYR A 178 12.79 8.41 17.28
N PHE A 179 13.66 9.19 16.64
CA PHE A 179 15.09 8.88 16.52
C PHE A 179 15.97 10.02 17.03
N PRO A 180 17.10 9.70 17.71
CA PRO A 180 18.13 10.69 18.03
C PRO A 180 18.67 11.40 16.79
N ALA A 181 19.06 12.68 16.94
CA ALA A 181 19.51 13.51 15.83
C ALA A 181 20.70 12.90 15.03
N TRP A 182 21.62 12.22 15.72
CA TRP A 182 22.77 11.57 15.07
C TRP A 182 22.34 10.35 14.23
N GLU A 183 21.38 9.56 14.72
CA GLU A 183 20.85 8.38 14.02
C GLU A 183 20.08 8.82 12.77
N LYS A 184 19.23 9.84 12.91
CA LYS A 184 18.56 10.51 11.79
C LYS A 184 19.57 11.00 10.75
N ALA A 185 20.66 11.65 11.16
CA ALA A 185 21.69 12.13 10.24
C ALA A 185 22.34 10.96 9.47
N ILE A 186 22.62 9.84 10.12
CA ILE A 186 23.14 8.63 9.47
C ILE A 186 22.10 8.06 8.49
N MET A 187 20.85 7.92 8.91
CA MET A 187 19.76 7.39 8.07
C MET A 187 19.59 8.21 6.79
N ILE A 188 19.64 9.55 6.88
CA ILE A 188 19.52 10.42 5.71
C ILE A 188 20.75 10.28 4.82
N ASN A 189 21.96 10.47 5.34
CA ASN A 189 23.17 10.52 4.51
C ASN A 189 23.54 9.15 3.93
N VAL A 190 23.61 8.13 4.77
CA VAL A 190 23.98 6.77 4.33
C VAL A 190 22.82 6.14 3.57
N GLY A 191 21.58 6.33 4.03
CA GLY A 191 20.39 5.80 3.36
C GLY A 191 20.19 6.37 1.97
N ALA A 192 20.36 7.69 1.77
CA ALA A 192 20.23 8.31 0.44
C ALA A 192 21.27 7.76 -0.55
N ILE A 193 22.54 7.65 -0.14
CA ILE A 193 23.61 7.10 -0.98
C ILE A 193 23.32 5.62 -1.31
N ALA A 194 22.95 4.82 -0.31
CA ALA A 194 22.65 3.41 -0.49
C ALA A 194 21.46 3.21 -1.44
N MET A 195 20.38 3.95 -1.25
CA MET A 195 19.19 3.87 -2.09
C MET A 195 19.44 4.37 -3.51
N TRP A 196 20.28 5.38 -3.71
CA TRP A 196 20.72 5.80 -5.05
C TRP A 196 21.53 4.72 -5.79
N LEU A 197 22.33 3.93 -5.09
CA LEU A 197 23.03 2.79 -5.70
C LEU A 197 22.07 1.62 -5.98
N ILE A 198 21.19 1.30 -5.03
CA ILE A 198 20.17 0.25 -5.16
C ILE A 198 19.19 0.59 -6.29
N SER A 199 18.80 1.85 -6.44
CA SER A 199 17.86 2.30 -7.48
C SER A 199 18.38 2.01 -8.89
N LYS A 200 19.69 2.13 -9.13
CA LYS A 200 20.33 1.75 -10.40
C LYS A 200 20.29 0.24 -10.64
N GLN A 201 20.42 -0.58 -9.60
CA GLN A 201 20.28 -2.03 -9.71
C GLN A 201 18.82 -2.41 -9.97
N LEU A 202 17.87 -1.76 -9.29
CA LEU A 202 16.44 -1.96 -9.49
C LEU A 202 16.01 -1.55 -10.91
N LYS A 203 16.52 -0.42 -11.43
CA LYS A 203 16.33 0.00 -12.82
C LYS A 203 16.65 -1.14 -13.79
N LYS A 204 17.80 -1.81 -13.61
CA LYS A 204 18.21 -2.95 -14.44
C LYS A 204 17.34 -4.18 -14.20
N ARG A 205 17.11 -4.56 -12.94
CA ARG A 205 16.34 -5.75 -12.57
C ARG A 205 14.90 -5.71 -13.11
N HIS A 206 14.28 -4.54 -13.11
CA HIS A 206 12.90 -4.34 -13.56
C HIS A 206 12.82 -3.87 -15.02
N HIS A 207 13.93 -3.93 -15.78
CA HIS A 207 13.98 -3.61 -17.21
C HIS A 207 13.40 -2.22 -17.55
N LEU A 208 13.66 -1.23 -16.69
CA LEU A 208 13.17 0.12 -16.91
C LEU A 208 13.94 0.81 -18.04
N LYS A 209 13.26 1.74 -18.72
CA LYS A 209 13.86 2.58 -19.76
C LYS A 209 15.03 3.40 -19.22
N ASP A 210 15.86 3.89 -20.13
CA ASP A 210 17.02 4.69 -19.72
C ASP A 210 16.64 5.93 -18.93
N ASN A 211 15.62 6.64 -19.42
CA ASN A 211 14.89 7.59 -18.62
C ASN A 211 13.79 6.87 -17.82
N VAL A 212 14.05 6.65 -16.53
CA VAL A 212 13.11 5.99 -15.61
C VAL A 212 11.80 6.75 -15.42
N ARG A 213 11.79 8.07 -15.68
CA ARG A 213 10.55 8.87 -15.69
C ARG A 213 9.61 8.43 -16.78
N GLN A 214 10.13 8.10 -17.96
CA GLN A 214 9.28 7.63 -19.05
C GLN A 214 8.62 6.30 -18.69
N SER A 215 9.34 5.36 -18.08
CA SER A 215 8.72 4.12 -17.56
C SER A 215 7.63 4.41 -16.53
N PHE A 216 7.83 5.40 -15.65
CA PHE A 216 6.81 5.78 -14.69
C PHE A 216 5.57 6.38 -15.36
N TYR A 217 5.76 7.27 -16.33
CA TYR A 217 4.66 7.87 -17.09
C TYR A 217 3.89 6.82 -17.89
N ASP A 218 4.59 5.87 -18.51
CA ASP A 218 3.96 4.80 -19.26
C ASP A 218 3.04 3.96 -18.36
N GLU A 219 3.50 3.56 -17.17
CA GLU A 219 2.70 2.79 -16.23
C GLU A 219 1.55 3.61 -15.61
N ILE A 220 1.75 4.91 -15.36
CA ILE A 220 0.66 5.81 -14.97
C ILE A 220 -0.39 5.88 -16.10
N ASN A 221 0.05 6.01 -17.36
CA ASN A 221 -0.85 6.08 -18.50
C ASN A 221 -1.54 4.74 -18.79
N VAL A 222 -0.94 3.60 -18.43
CA VAL A 222 -1.60 2.29 -18.40
C VAL A 222 -2.78 2.34 -17.42
N TRP A 223 -2.52 2.74 -16.18
CA TRP A 223 -3.56 2.86 -15.16
C TRP A 223 -4.68 3.83 -15.56
N MET A 224 -4.33 5.02 -16.07
CA MET A 224 -5.31 6.03 -16.44
C MET A 224 -6.20 5.63 -17.61
N ARG A 225 -5.70 4.81 -18.55
CA ARG A 225 -6.55 4.21 -19.60
C ARG A 225 -7.61 3.27 -19.04
N GLU A 226 -7.29 2.61 -17.94
CA GLU A 226 -8.13 1.59 -17.31
C GLU A 226 -9.13 2.20 -16.34
N VAL A 227 -8.76 3.31 -15.69
CA VAL A 227 -9.73 4.20 -15.03
C VAL A 227 -10.73 4.72 -16.06
N LYS A 228 -10.26 5.21 -17.22
CA LYS A 228 -11.15 5.72 -18.29
C LYS A 228 -12.07 4.64 -18.87
N SER A 229 -11.61 3.39 -18.99
CA SER A 229 -12.41 2.29 -19.53
C SER A 229 -13.58 1.89 -18.64
N SER A 230 -13.53 2.20 -17.34
CA SER A 230 -14.63 1.99 -16.39
C SER A 230 -15.86 2.87 -16.65
N GLY A 231 -15.71 3.98 -17.38
CA GLY A 231 -16.76 4.96 -17.63
C GLY A 231 -17.03 5.93 -16.47
N GLY A 232 -16.27 5.86 -15.38
CA GLY A 232 -16.38 6.75 -14.21
C GLY A 232 -15.09 7.49 -13.86
N PRO A 233 -15.11 8.33 -12.80
CA PRO A 233 -13.92 9.00 -12.28
C PRO A 233 -12.89 8.06 -11.64
N PHE A 234 -13.29 6.84 -11.29
CA PHE A 234 -12.46 5.83 -10.61
C PHE A 234 -12.52 4.50 -11.35
N LYS A 235 -11.56 3.60 -11.12
CA LYS A 235 -11.61 2.24 -11.67
C LYS A 235 -12.84 1.46 -11.19
N GLY A 236 -13.29 1.73 -9.96
CA GLY A 236 -14.55 1.26 -9.39
C GLY A 236 -15.82 1.93 -9.93
N GLY A 237 -15.73 2.76 -10.97
CA GLY A 237 -16.84 3.52 -11.54
C GLY A 237 -17.08 4.82 -10.78
N SER A 238 -18.23 4.93 -10.10
CA SER A 238 -18.63 6.16 -9.40
C SER A 238 -17.92 6.39 -8.07
N ASN A 239 -17.39 5.33 -7.45
CA ASN A 239 -16.60 5.38 -6.21
C ASN A 239 -15.33 4.53 -6.39
N PRO A 240 -14.24 4.83 -5.65
CA PRO A 240 -13.01 4.05 -5.73
C PRO A 240 -13.23 2.61 -5.23
N ASP A 241 -12.67 1.64 -5.95
CA ASP A 241 -12.61 0.24 -5.51
C ASP A 241 -11.27 -0.07 -4.82
N LEU A 242 -11.02 -1.33 -4.42
CA LEU A 242 -9.76 -1.68 -3.76
C LEU A 242 -8.54 -1.52 -4.67
N SER A 243 -8.71 -1.53 -6.00
CA SER A 243 -7.62 -1.26 -6.94
C SER A 243 -7.28 0.22 -6.99
N ASP A 244 -8.28 1.12 -6.98
CA ASP A 244 -8.06 2.56 -6.84
C ASP A 244 -7.30 2.87 -5.54
N LEU A 245 -7.76 2.31 -4.41
CA LEU A 245 -7.13 2.51 -3.10
C LEU A 245 -5.70 1.94 -3.08
N ALA A 246 -5.44 0.82 -3.74
CA ALA A 246 -4.11 0.24 -3.82
C ALA A 246 -3.14 1.14 -4.60
N VAL A 247 -3.52 1.59 -5.80
CA VAL A 247 -2.67 2.45 -6.64
C VAL A 247 -2.46 3.82 -5.97
N TYR A 248 -3.53 4.39 -5.41
CA TYR A 248 -3.45 5.66 -4.69
C TYR A 248 -2.54 5.54 -3.46
N GLY A 249 -2.66 4.48 -2.66
CA GLY A 249 -1.79 4.24 -1.50
C GLY A 249 -0.31 4.16 -1.90
N VAL A 250 0.01 3.50 -3.01
CA VAL A 250 1.39 3.47 -3.54
C VAL A 250 1.86 4.87 -3.93
N LEU A 251 1.07 5.65 -4.67
CA LEU A 251 1.45 7.01 -5.09
C LEU A 251 1.55 8.00 -3.92
N LYS A 252 0.66 7.90 -2.93
CA LYS A 252 0.67 8.72 -1.71
C LYS A 252 2.00 8.63 -0.98
N SER A 253 2.67 7.47 -1.04
CA SER A 253 3.99 7.27 -0.41
C SER A 253 5.12 8.11 -0.99
N ILE A 254 4.91 8.76 -2.15
CA ILE A 254 5.90 9.63 -2.79
C ILE A 254 5.34 11.02 -3.10
N GLU A 255 4.20 11.41 -2.54
CA GLU A 255 3.46 12.63 -2.88
C GLU A 255 4.33 13.92 -2.79
N GLY A 256 5.25 13.99 -1.83
CA GLY A 256 6.14 15.15 -1.69
C GLY A 256 7.43 15.11 -2.52
N CYS A 257 7.72 14.00 -3.19
CA CYS A 257 8.95 13.82 -3.96
C CYS A 257 8.90 14.52 -5.33
N GLU A 258 10.07 14.88 -5.87
CA GLU A 258 10.17 15.43 -7.24
C GLU A 258 9.55 14.51 -8.30
N ALA A 259 9.68 13.19 -8.15
CA ALA A 259 9.07 12.23 -9.05
C ALA A 259 7.55 12.35 -9.18
N PHE A 260 6.86 12.66 -8.08
CA PHE A 260 5.41 12.82 -8.08
C PHE A 260 5.00 14.12 -8.76
N LYS A 261 5.71 15.23 -8.48
CA LYS A 261 5.50 16.53 -9.14
C LYS A 261 5.71 16.42 -10.65
N ASP A 262 6.81 15.80 -11.06
CA ASP A 262 7.16 15.58 -12.47
C ASP A 262 6.09 14.74 -13.19
N ALA A 263 5.54 13.71 -12.53
CA ALA A 263 4.44 12.92 -13.06
C ALA A 263 3.13 13.71 -13.19
N LEU A 264 2.84 14.65 -12.29
CA LEU A 264 1.66 15.52 -12.39
C LEU A 264 1.73 16.46 -13.59
N GLU A 265 2.94 16.89 -13.95
CA GLU A 265 3.16 17.78 -15.10
C GLU A 265 3.11 17.03 -16.44
N HIS A 266 3.56 15.77 -16.47
CA HIS A 266 3.73 15.01 -17.71
C HIS A 266 2.64 13.95 -17.98
N THR A 267 1.68 13.78 -17.06
CA THR A 267 0.55 12.87 -17.23
C THR A 267 -0.74 13.50 -16.69
N ASN A 268 -1.89 12.91 -16.99
CA ASN A 268 -3.19 13.42 -16.56
C ASN A 268 -3.73 12.76 -15.27
N PHE A 269 -2.90 12.01 -14.53
CA PHE A 269 -3.37 11.24 -13.37
C PHE A 269 -3.80 12.11 -12.18
N GLY A 270 -3.37 13.38 -12.13
CA GLY A 270 -3.67 14.28 -11.03
C GLY A 270 -5.18 14.41 -10.76
N GLN A 271 -6.00 14.46 -11.80
CA GLN A 271 -7.47 14.52 -11.65
C GLN A 271 -8.01 13.31 -10.88
N TRP A 272 -7.55 12.10 -11.24
CA TRP A 272 -7.93 10.87 -10.53
C TRP A 272 -7.33 10.83 -9.13
N PHE A 273 -6.05 11.17 -8.97
CA PHE A 273 -5.35 11.09 -7.69
C PHE A 273 -6.02 11.97 -6.63
N TYR A 274 -6.32 13.23 -6.95
CA TYR A 274 -6.97 14.14 -6.01
C TYR A 274 -8.44 13.79 -5.77
N ALA A 275 -9.15 13.22 -6.75
CA ALA A 275 -10.49 12.69 -6.54
C ALA A 275 -10.49 11.50 -5.56
N VAL A 276 -9.50 10.59 -5.65
CA VAL A 276 -9.37 9.49 -4.68
C VAL A 276 -8.97 10.03 -3.32
N LYS A 277 -8.04 10.99 -3.26
CA LYS A 277 -7.64 11.68 -2.03
C LYS A 277 -8.83 12.27 -1.30
N GLU A 278 -9.69 13.01 -2.00
CA GLU A 278 -10.92 13.58 -1.42
C GLU A 278 -11.81 12.50 -0.80
N LYS A 279 -12.04 11.39 -1.51
CA LYS A 279 -12.85 10.27 -1.01
C LYS A 279 -12.24 9.59 0.22
N VAL A 280 -10.91 9.48 0.27
CA VAL A 280 -10.19 8.89 1.40
C VAL A 280 -10.24 9.82 2.61
N ASP A 281 -9.90 11.09 2.43
CA ASP A 281 -9.84 12.10 3.50
C ASP A 281 -11.25 12.41 4.07
N SER A 282 -12.30 12.28 3.25
CA SER A 282 -13.69 12.43 3.70
C SER A 282 -14.30 11.16 4.29
N HIS A 283 -13.52 10.07 4.43
CA HIS A 283 -14.00 8.75 4.85
C HIS A 283 -15.22 8.27 4.06
N ALA A 284 -15.27 8.50 2.74
CA ALA A 284 -16.47 8.28 1.93
C ALA A 284 -16.98 6.83 1.95
N GLY A 285 -16.11 5.86 2.23
CA GLY A 285 -16.45 4.46 2.38
C GLY A 285 -17.24 4.14 3.66
N SER A 286 -17.27 5.03 4.66
CA SER A 286 -17.98 4.79 5.92
C SER A 286 -19.49 4.64 5.73
N VAL A 287 -20.05 5.15 4.63
CA VAL A 287 -21.46 4.98 4.26
C VAL A 287 -21.82 3.51 4.09
N TYR A 288 -20.88 2.68 3.63
CA TYR A 288 -21.07 1.23 3.47
C TYR A 288 -21.01 0.46 4.79
N LEU A 289 -20.59 1.11 5.89
CA LEU A 289 -20.49 0.48 7.21
C LEU A 289 -21.77 0.58 8.03
N SER A 290 -22.72 1.42 7.62
CA SER A 290 -23.88 1.86 8.42
C SER A 290 -25.10 0.95 8.31
N ASN A 291 -24.93 -0.27 7.78
CA ASN A 291 -25.92 -1.34 7.77
C ASN A 291 -25.50 -2.47 8.71
#